data_AF-A0A2I0ISK5-F1
#
_entry.id   AF-A0A2I0ISK5-F1
#
_cell.length_a   1.000
_cell.length_b   1.000
_cell.length_c   1.000
_cell.angle_alpha   90.00
_cell.angle_beta   90.00
_cell.angle_gamma   90.00
#
_symmetry.space_group_name_H-M   'P 1'
#
loop_
_entity.id
_entity.type
_entity.pdbx_description
1 polymer ?
#
loop_
_entity_poly.entity_id
_entity_poly.type
_entity_poly.pdbx_seq_one_letter_code
_entity_poly.pdbx_strand_id
1 'polypeptide(L)'
;MHALNALREMITKGLESGLRNDAPDAAIAMRQKWRLCEIGLEDYSFVLLSRYLNALEAMGGAHWLAETVESEKISSWNNPLDALVVGIRQLGLSGWQPEECDAIANELAVWKNKGLSEKEGGEDGKMIWGLRIKATLDRARRLTEEYSEALLQIFPEKVQLLGKAFGIPENSIRTYAEAEIRAGVVFQVSKLCTLLLKAVRSTINSQGWDVLVPGAAGGTLVQVETIAPGSISSSVDGPLILMVKRADGDEEVTAAGKNIAGVVLLQELPHLSHLGVRARQERVVFVTCEADDMIDDIQKLVGKFVRLEASSTGVQIFPSLPESHNTGREDLLGNGASPAGASGPYDPSLPPTRKPGLIKDTSSGGVLMLAEAETQTSGAKAAACGRLASLAAASDKVLQKKSKGNEGSGPPIPNRLGTFDSKSPINLGLGPPIGDPDLSIEVAGVLRGIGSPDPSFSFDFLCRTKMKQNGKLRVGMIKEKI
;
A
#
# COMPACT_ATOMS: atom_id res chain seq x y z
N MET A 1 -8.60 28.52 -13.28
CA MET A 1 -8.11 27.60 -12.24
C MET A 1 -7.14 28.29 -11.27
N HIS A 2 -6.03 28.91 -11.72
CA HIS A 2 -5.11 29.63 -10.81
C HIS A 2 -5.76 30.73 -9.93
N ALA A 3 -6.62 31.57 -10.52
CA ALA A 3 -7.34 32.60 -9.75
C ALA A 3 -8.23 32.01 -8.64
N LEU A 4 -8.88 30.87 -8.93
CA LEU A 4 -9.69 30.13 -7.96
C LEU A 4 -8.82 29.59 -6.81
N ASN A 5 -7.65 29.04 -7.14
CA ASN A 5 -6.70 28.57 -6.15
C ASN A 5 -6.20 29.69 -5.23
N ALA A 6 -5.80 30.82 -5.79
CA ALA A 6 -5.34 31.97 -5.02
C ALA A 6 -6.44 32.53 -4.09
N LEU A 7 -7.69 32.58 -4.56
CA LEU A 7 -8.81 33.01 -3.74
C LEU A 7 -9.08 32.03 -2.58
N ARG A 8 -9.08 30.72 -2.86
CA ARG A 8 -9.29 29.70 -1.83
C ARG A 8 -8.16 29.71 -0.79
N GLU A 9 -6.92 29.90 -1.21
CA GLU A 9 -5.77 30.07 -0.33
C GLU A 9 -5.94 31.28 0.60
N MET A 10 -6.35 32.44 0.05
CA MET A 10 -6.62 33.64 0.85
C MET A 10 -7.70 33.41 1.92
N ILE A 11 -8.81 32.75 1.54
CA ILE A 11 -9.89 32.44 2.49
C ILE A 11 -9.41 31.45 3.54
N THR A 12 -8.67 30.41 3.14
CA THR A 12 -8.15 29.39 4.06
C THR A 12 -7.20 30.02 5.10
N LYS A 13 -6.29 30.90 4.67
CA LYS A 13 -5.40 31.66 5.57
C LYS A 13 -6.17 32.49 6.59
N GLY A 14 -7.27 33.14 6.18
CA GLY A 14 -8.08 33.88 7.16
C GLY A 14 -8.87 32.97 8.12
N LEU A 15 -9.16 31.73 7.72
CA LEU A 15 -9.78 30.72 8.57
C LEU A 15 -8.78 30.06 9.54
N GLU A 16 -7.47 30.15 9.33
CA GLU A 16 -6.44 29.63 10.25
C GLU A 16 -6.42 30.37 11.59
N SER A 17 -6.72 31.67 11.58
CA SER A 17 -6.82 32.44 12.83
C SER A 17 -7.96 31.88 13.69
N GLY A 18 -7.71 31.46 14.93
CA GLY A 18 -8.79 30.97 15.82
C GLY A 18 -9.78 32.07 16.19
N LEU A 19 -11.04 31.72 16.47
CA LEU A 19 -11.95 32.63 17.18
C LEU A 19 -11.67 32.53 18.68
N ARG A 20 -11.63 33.68 19.37
CA ARG A 20 -11.64 33.70 20.83
C ARG A 20 -13.02 33.27 21.35
N ASN A 21 -13.06 32.76 22.58
CA ASN A 21 -14.29 32.30 23.22
C ASN A 21 -15.32 33.43 23.45
N ASP A 22 -14.88 34.69 23.42
CA ASP A 22 -15.68 35.91 23.55
C ASP A 22 -15.97 36.58 22.19
N ALA A 23 -15.76 35.87 21.07
CA ALA A 23 -16.02 36.42 19.75
C ALA A 23 -17.49 36.82 19.58
N PRO A 24 -17.77 38.03 19.07
CA PRO A 24 -19.14 38.48 18.86
C PRO A 24 -19.85 37.63 17.78
N ASP A 25 -21.17 37.48 17.89
CA ASP A 25 -21.99 36.70 16.94
C ASP A 25 -21.76 37.08 15.48
N ALA A 26 -21.51 38.36 15.21
CA ALA A 26 -21.19 38.85 13.87
C ALA A 26 -19.88 38.25 13.31
N ALA A 27 -18.87 38.07 14.16
CA ALA A 27 -17.60 37.45 13.77
C ALA A 27 -17.78 35.94 13.52
N ILE A 28 -18.58 35.26 14.35
CA ILE A 28 -18.94 33.84 14.16
C ILE A 28 -19.69 33.66 12.83
N ALA A 29 -20.69 34.50 12.56
CA ALA A 29 -21.47 34.45 11.32
C ALA A 29 -20.60 34.75 10.09
N MET A 30 -19.67 35.71 10.18
CA MET A 30 -18.73 36.00 9.09
C MET A 30 -17.79 34.81 8.83
N ARG A 31 -17.26 34.17 9.87
CA ARG A 31 -16.44 32.96 9.72
C ARG A 31 -17.21 31.82 9.07
N GLN A 32 -18.49 31.63 9.43
CA GLN A 32 -19.34 30.65 8.78
C GLN A 32 -19.52 30.96 7.28
N LYS A 33 -19.72 32.23 6.91
CA LYS A 33 -19.77 32.63 5.49
C LYS A 33 -18.47 32.31 4.77
N TRP A 34 -17.32 32.58 5.39
CA TRP A 34 -16.01 32.26 4.80
C TRP A 34 -15.84 30.76 4.57
N ARG A 35 -16.27 29.92 5.52
CA ARG A 35 -16.22 28.46 5.37
C ARG A 35 -17.15 27.97 4.26
N LEU A 36 -18.36 28.52 4.14
CA LEU A 36 -19.27 28.19 3.04
C LEU A 36 -18.72 28.63 1.69
N CYS A 37 -18.09 29.81 1.62
CA CYS A 37 -17.39 30.26 0.42
C CYS A 37 -16.25 29.31 0.07
N GLU A 38 -15.42 28.91 1.04
CA GLU A 38 -14.32 27.97 0.83
C GLU A 38 -14.79 26.63 0.24
N ILE A 39 -15.85 26.05 0.82
CA ILE A 39 -16.50 24.83 0.30
C ILE A 39 -17.00 25.05 -1.13
N GLY A 40 -17.69 26.16 -1.40
CA GLY A 40 -18.19 26.47 -2.73
C GLY A 40 -17.08 26.66 -3.77
N LEU A 41 -15.90 27.16 -3.36
CA LEU A 41 -14.72 27.24 -4.24
C LEU A 41 -14.14 25.86 -4.54
N GLU A 42 -14.13 24.94 -3.57
CA GLU A 42 -13.72 23.55 -3.81
C GLU A 42 -14.66 22.84 -4.80
N ASP A 43 -15.96 22.99 -4.62
CA ASP A 43 -16.96 22.41 -5.53
C ASP A 43 -16.86 23.02 -6.94
N TYR A 44 -16.54 24.31 -7.05
CA TYR A 44 -16.27 24.93 -8.34
C TYR A 44 -14.95 24.45 -8.96
N SER A 45 -13.92 24.18 -8.15
CA SER A 45 -12.65 23.57 -8.62
C SER A 45 -12.90 22.21 -9.25
N PHE A 46 -13.76 21.38 -8.64
CA PHE A 46 -14.18 20.10 -9.21
C PHE A 46 -14.78 20.28 -10.61
N VAL A 47 -15.71 21.21 -10.78
CA VAL A 47 -16.36 21.48 -12.08
C VAL A 47 -15.34 21.91 -13.13
N LEU A 48 -14.41 22.80 -12.79
CA LEU A 48 -13.38 23.27 -13.72
C LEU A 48 -12.42 22.16 -14.15
N LEU A 49 -11.96 21.34 -13.19
CA LEU A 49 -11.09 20.20 -13.48
C LEU A 49 -11.79 19.16 -14.34
N SER A 50 -13.06 18.83 -14.02
CA SER A 50 -13.89 17.92 -14.80
C SER A 50 -14.05 18.39 -16.24
N ARG A 51 -14.39 19.68 -16.46
CA ARG A 51 -14.51 20.25 -17.81
C ARG A 51 -13.19 20.23 -18.57
N TYR A 52 -12.09 20.55 -17.90
CA TYR A 52 -10.76 20.52 -18.50
C TYR A 52 -10.38 19.11 -18.94
N LEU A 53 -10.59 18.12 -18.05
CA LEU A 53 -10.26 16.73 -18.32
C LEU A 53 -11.09 16.16 -19.47
N ASN A 54 -12.40 16.43 -19.52
CA ASN A 54 -13.25 16.01 -20.63
C ASN A 54 -12.80 16.64 -21.96
N ALA A 55 -12.34 17.89 -21.95
CA ALA A 55 -11.79 18.54 -23.15
C ALA A 55 -10.46 17.89 -23.57
N LEU A 56 -9.60 17.53 -22.61
CA LEU A 56 -8.35 16.81 -22.88
C LEU A 56 -8.60 15.42 -23.47
N GLU A 57 -9.57 14.68 -22.92
CA GLU A 57 -10.01 13.39 -23.47
C GLU A 57 -10.56 13.53 -24.90
N ALA A 58 -11.37 14.56 -25.17
CA ALA A 58 -11.90 14.82 -26.51
C ALA A 58 -10.82 15.14 -27.55
N MET A 59 -9.64 15.64 -27.13
CA MET A 59 -8.49 15.85 -28.02
C MET A 59 -7.68 14.58 -28.28
N GLY A 60 -8.07 13.43 -27.72
CA GLY A 60 -7.36 12.15 -27.85
C GLY A 60 -6.62 11.72 -26.58
N GLY A 61 -6.73 12.48 -25.49
CA GLY A 61 -6.26 12.11 -24.15
C GLY A 61 -4.79 11.71 -24.11
N ALA A 62 -4.52 10.52 -23.57
CA ALA A 62 -3.16 10.03 -23.37
C ALA A 62 -2.38 9.80 -24.68
N HIS A 63 -3.05 9.31 -25.73
CA HIS A 63 -2.42 9.08 -27.04
C HIS A 63 -1.92 10.38 -27.66
N TRP A 64 -2.80 11.41 -27.67
CA TRP A 64 -2.45 12.73 -28.19
C TRP A 64 -1.25 13.34 -27.45
N LEU A 65 -1.22 13.22 -26.11
CA LEU A 65 -0.08 13.70 -25.30
C LEU A 65 1.22 12.92 -25.57
N ALA A 66 1.14 11.63 -25.88
CA ALA A 66 2.34 10.85 -26.19
C ALA A 66 2.94 11.26 -27.55
N GLU A 67 2.09 11.39 -28.56
CA GLU A 67 2.47 11.77 -29.94
C GLU A 67 3.09 13.18 -30.00
N THR A 68 2.63 14.12 -29.18
CA THR A 68 3.19 15.48 -29.15
C THR A 68 4.62 15.53 -28.62
N VAL A 69 5.01 14.62 -27.71
CA VAL A 69 6.39 14.54 -27.20
C VAL A 69 7.32 13.95 -28.25
N GLU A 70 6.85 12.98 -29.04
CA GLU A 70 7.60 12.44 -30.19
C GLU A 70 7.87 13.51 -31.25
N SER A 71 6.96 14.47 -31.37
CA SER A 71 7.10 15.65 -32.24
C SER A 71 7.88 16.81 -31.60
N GLU A 72 8.59 16.58 -30.48
CA GLU A 72 9.33 17.57 -29.66
C GLU A 72 8.49 18.77 -29.15
N LYS A 73 7.16 18.69 -29.18
CA LYS A 73 6.24 19.74 -28.71
C LYS A 73 5.81 19.51 -27.26
N ILE A 74 6.79 19.55 -26.35
CA ILE A 74 6.55 19.34 -24.92
C ILE A 74 5.62 20.38 -24.27
N SER A 75 5.45 21.56 -24.89
CA SER A 75 4.55 22.61 -24.40
C SER A 75 3.09 22.16 -24.29
N SER A 76 2.70 21.10 -25.02
CA SER A 76 1.39 20.44 -24.89
C SER A 76 1.14 19.86 -23.49
N TRP A 77 2.19 19.50 -22.75
CA TRP A 77 2.12 18.99 -21.37
C TRP A 77 2.01 20.09 -20.32
N ASN A 78 2.28 21.35 -20.67
CA ASN A 78 2.27 22.44 -19.70
C ASN A 78 0.87 22.63 -19.08
N ASN A 79 -0.17 22.66 -19.91
CA ASN A 79 -1.53 22.85 -19.41
C ASN A 79 -2.03 21.67 -18.55
N PRO A 80 -1.84 20.40 -18.94
CA PRO A 80 -2.22 19.28 -18.09
C PRO A 80 -1.44 19.24 -16.77
N LEU A 81 -0.14 19.53 -16.79
CA LEU A 81 0.68 19.60 -15.57
C LEU A 81 0.24 20.76 -14.67
N ASP A 82 -0.08 21.92 -15.24
CA ASP A 82 -0.60 23.06 -14.46
C ASP A 82 -1.98 22.77 -13.85
N ALA A 83 -2.85 22.07 -14.58
CA ALA A 83 -4.13 21.62 -14.05
C ALA A 83 -3.93 20.65 -12.88
N LEU A 84 -2.98 19.71 -13.00
CA LEU A 84 -2.64 18.77 -11.93
C LEU A 84 -2.05 19.49 -10.71
N VAL A 85 -1.11 20.41 -10.90
CA VAL A 85 -0.54 21.25 -9.83
C VAL A 85 -1.63 22.00 -9.08
N VAL A 86 -2.59 22.60 -9.80
CA VAL A 86 -3.73 23.26 -9.14
C VAL A 86 -4.58 22.25 -8.38
N GLY A 87 -4.88 21.09 -8.96
CA GLY A 87 -5.67 20.04 -8.31
C GLY A 87 -5.02 19.53 -7.01
N ILE A 88 -3.71 19.29 -7.01
CA ILE A 88 -2.96 18.84 -5.83
C ILE A 88 -2.94 19.94 -4.75
N ARG A 89 -2.74 21.20 -5.12
CA ARG A 89 -2.83 22.33 -4.17
C ARG A 89 -4.23 22.46 -3.58
N GLN A 90 -5.29 22.18 -4.36
CA GLN A 90 -6.65 22.14 -3.83
C GLN A 90 -6.83 21.04 -2.79
N LEU A 91 -6.18 19.88 -2.92
CA LEU A 91 -6.17 18.84 -1.89
C LEU A 91 -5.43 19.29 -0.63
N GLY A 92 -4.26 19.90 -0.80
CA GLY A 92 -3.49 20.46 0.32
C GLY A 92 -4.28 21.54 1.09
N LEU A 93 -4.98 22.42 0.38
CA LEU A 93 -5.86 23.42 0.98
C LEU A 93 -7.02 22.81 1.77
N SER A 94 -7.43 21.57 1.49
CA SER A 94 -8.41 20.81 2.27
C SER A 94 -7.85 20.26 3.59
N GLY A 95 -6.56 20.49 3.87
CA GLY A 95 -5.86 20.02 5.06
C GLY A 95 -5.31 18.59 4.93
N TRP A 96 -5.32 18.03 3.71
CA TRP A 96 -4.78 16.69 3.45
C TRP A 96 -3.29 16.78 3.09
N GLN A 97 -2.43 16.25 3.96
CA GLN A 97 -0.97 16.17 3.77
C GLN A 97 -0.39 17.40 3.03
N PRO A 98 -0.53 18.62 3.60
CA PRO A 98 -0.22 19.86 2.87
C PRO A 98 1.24 19.95 2.44
N GLU A 99 2.18 19.46 3.25
CA GLU A 99 3.61 19.42 2.92
C GLU A 99 3.90 18.52 1.72
N GLU A 100 3.23 17.37 1.65
CA GLU A 100 3.34 16.42 0.55
C GLU A 100 2.74 16.99 -0.74
N CYS A 101 1.56 17.62 -0.63
CA CYS A 101 0.93 18.31 -1.74
C CYS A 101 1.84 19.41 -2.31
N ASP A 102 2.47 20.20 -1.44
CA ASP A 102 3.40 21.25 -1.85
C ASP A 102 4.66 20.69 -2.50
N ALA A 103 5.23 19.60 -1.95
CA ALA A 103 6.39 18.93 -2.54
C ALA A 103 6.10 18.45 -3.96
N ILE A 104 5.00 17.70 -4.16
CA ILE A 104 4.60 17.19 -5.47
C ILE A 104 4.29 18.34 -6.45
N ALA A 105 3.57 19.38 -6.01
CA ALA A 105 3.25 20.53 -6.84
C ALA A 105 4.51 21.28 -7.31
N ASN A 106 5.51 21.42 -6.43
CA ASN A 106 6.77 22.06 -6.76
C ASN A 106 7.63 21.20 -7.71
N GLU A 107 7.71 19.89 -7.49
CA GLU A 107 8.38 18.95 -8.40
C GLU A 107 7.80 19.02 -9.82
N LEU A 108 6.47 18.93 -9.96
CA LEU A 108 5.80 19.03 -11.25
C LEU A 108 6.09 20.37 -11.95
N ALA A 109 6.10 21.48 -11.21
CA ALA A 109 6.43 22.79 -11.77
C ALA A 109 7.88 22.86 -12.25
N VAL A 110 8.82 22.24 -11.53
CA VAL A 110 10.23 22.15 -11.93
C VAL A 110 10.37 21.31 -13.19
N TRP A 111 9.75 20.14 -13.27
CA TRP A 111 9.82 19.27 -14.45
C TRP A 111 9.18 19.89 -15.69
N LYS A 112 8.10 20.65 -15.50
CA LYS A 112 7.49 21.47 -16.57
C LYS A 112 8.47 22.51 -17.12
N ASN A 113 9.17 23.23 -16.25
CA ASN A 113 10.07 24.32 -16.65
C ASN A 113 11.37 23.81 -17.28
N LYS A 114 11.90 22.67 -16.79
CA LYS A 114 13.12 22.06 -17.31
C LYS A 114 12.91 21.42 -18.70
N GLY A 115 11.74 20.81 -18.93
CA GLY A 115 11.41 20.14 -20.20
C GLY A 115 12.44 19.08 -20.59
N LEU A 116 12.73 18.96 -21.89
CA LEU A 116 13.69 18.00 -22.46
C LEU A 116 15.16 18.50 -22.43
N SER A 117 15.42 19.65 -21.79
CA SER A 117 16.70 20.36 -21.91
C SER A 117 17.85 19.69 -21.15
N GLU A 118 17.55 18.81 -20.20
CA GLU A 118 18.57 18.13 -19.40
C GLU A 118 19.04 16.85 -20.09
N LYS A 119 20.34 16.80 -20.37
CA LYS A 119 21.08 15.57 -20.66
C LYS A 119 21.90 15.24 -19.42
N GLU A 120 21.54 14.17 -18.72
CA GLU A 120 22.38 13.59 -17.67
C GLU A 120 23.12 12.39 -18.26
N GLY A 121 24.43 12.54 -18.42
CA GLY A 121 25.27 11.51 -19.05
C GLY A 121 24.95 11.31 -20.54
N GLY A 122 24.91 10.04 -20.97
CA GLY A 122 24.61 9.61 -22.34
C GLY A 122 23.14 9.25 -22.59
N GLU A 123 22.27 9.44 -21.60
CA GLU A 123 20.85 9.10 -21.71
C GLU A 123 20.04 10.17 -22.45
N ASP A 124 18.98 9.74 -23.12
CA ASP A 124 18.06 10.62 -23.84
C ASP A 124 17.29 11.53 -22.86
N GLY A 125 17.28 12.84 -23.12
CA GLY A 125 16.57 13.82 -22.29
C GLY A 125 15.07 13.54 -22.21
N LYS A 126 14.49 12.90 -23.23
CA LYS A 126 13.10 12.38 -23.20
C LYS A 126 12.90 11.32 -22.13
N MET A 127 13.83 10.38 -22.03
CA MET A 127 13.76 9.29 -21.04
C MET A 127 13.87 9.86 -19.62
N ILE A 128 14.86 10.72 -19.36
CA ILE A 128 15.09 11.34 -18.05
C ILE A 128 13.85 12.14 -17.63
N TRP A 129 13.33 13.00 -18.51
CA TRP A 129 12.14 13.79 -18.23
C TRP A 129 10.92 12.91 -17.97
N GLY A 130 10.67 11.91 -18.81
CA GLY A 130 9.54 10.99 -18.66
C GLY A 130 9.60 10.19 -17.37
N LEU A 131 10.75 9.66 -16.98
CA LEU A 131 10.92 8.94 -15.71
C LEU A 131 10.65 9.83 -14.49
N ARG A 132 11.11 11.08 -14.51
CA ARG A 132 10.86 12.03 -13.41
C ARG A 132 9.39 12.39 -13.28
N ILE A 133 8.73 12.68 -14.40
CA ILE A 133 7.28 12.94 -14.39
C ILE A 133 6.55 11.68 -13.91
N LYS A 134 6.89 10.48 -14.40
CA LYS A 134 6.27 9.21 -13.94
C LYS A 134 6.37 9.08 -12.42
N ALA A 135 7.57 9.22 -11.86
CA ALA A 135 7.79 9.07 -10.42
C ALA A 135 6.94 10.06 -9.59
N THR A 136 6.90 11.33 -9.98
CA THR A 136 6.07 12.34 -9.30
C THR A 136 4.57 12.07 -9.50
N LEU A 137 4.13 11.57 -10.65
CA LEU A 137 2.74 11.18 -10.90
C LEU A 137 2.30 9.95 -10.10
N ASP A 138 3.15 8.92 -9.96
CA ASP A 138 2.87 7.75 -9.14
C ASP A 138 2.72 8.14 -7.67
N ARG A 139 3.58 9.05 -7.19
CA ARG A 139 3.46 9.67 -5.86
C ARG A 139 2.14 10.44 -5.69
N ALA A 140 1.75 11.24 -6.69
CA ALA A 140 0.46 11.94 -6.69
C ALA A 140 -0.74 10.99 -6.71
N ARG A 141 -0.64 9.85 -7.41
CA ARG A 141 -1.70 8.82 -7.42
C ARG A 141 -1.87 8.21 -6.03
N ARG A 142 -0.78 7.79 -5.38
CA ARG A 142 -0.78 7.27 -4.00
C ARG A 142 -1.41 8.26 -3.01
N LEU A 143 -1.05 9.54 -3.10
CA LEU A 143 -1.66 10.61 -2.30
C LEU A 143 -3.21 10.63 -2.41
N THR A 144 -3.76 10.44 -3.62
CA THR A 144 -5.22 10.42 -3.84
C THR A 144 -5.89 9.11 -3.38
N GLU A 145 -5.18 7.99 -3.46
CA GLU A 145 -5.64 6.69 -2.98
C GLU A 145 -5.75 6.70 -1.44
N GLU A 146 -4.71 7.19 -0.76
CA GLU A 146 -4.69 7.35 0.70
C GLU A 146 -5.81 8.29 1.20
N TYR A 147 -6.08 9.38 0.47
CA TYR A 147 -7.20 10.28 0.78
C TYR A 147 -8.54 9.54 0.74
N SER A 148 -8.74 8.74 -0.31
CA SER A 148 -10.00 8.01 -0.53
C SER A 148 -10.19 6.91 0.53
N GLU A 149 -9.12 6.18 0.84
CA GLU A 149 -9.09 5.17 1.89
C GLU A 149 -9.43 5.78 3.25
N ALA A 150 -8.82 6.93 3.60
CA ALA A 150 -9.13 7.64 4.84
C ALA A 150 -10.62 8.00 4.95
N LEU A 151 -11.25 8.47 3.87
CA LEU A 151 -12.69 8.75 3.88
C LEU A 151 -13.53 7.49 4.05
N LEU A 152 -13.14 6.38 3.41
CA LEU A 152 -13.81 5.08 3.55
C LEU A 152 -13.64 4.47 4.94
N GLN A 153 -12.58 4.80 5.67
CA GLN A 153 -12.42 4.39 7.08
C GLN A 153 -13.29 5.22 8.03
N ILE A 154 -13.50 6.51 7.73
CA ILE A 154 -14.17 7.44 8.64
C ILE A 154 -15.70 7.48 8.44
N PHE A 155 -16.17 7.45 7.19
CA PHE A 155 -17.57 7.78 6.87
C PHE A 155 -18.58 6.65 7.08
N PRO A 156 -18.35 5.39 6.65
CA PRO A 156 -19.40 4.38 6.61
C PRO A 156 -20.13 4.15 7.94
N GLU A 157 -19.38 3.98 9.04
CA GLU A 157 -19.98 3.76 10.37
C GLU A 157 -20.80 4.99 10.82
N LYS A 158 -20.24 6.19 10.69
CA LYS A 158 -20.88 7.44 11.10
C LYS A 158 -22.15 7.70 10.30
N VAL A 159 -22.09 7.50 8.99
CA VAL A 159 -23.23 7.69 8.08
C VAL A 159 -24.30 6.63 8.33
N GLN A 160 -23.92 5.40 8.68
CA GLN A 160 -24.88 4.36 9.05
C GLN A 160 -25.65 4.71 10.32
N LEU A 161 -24.96 5.20 11.36
CA LEU A 161 -25.59 5.62 12.62
C LEU A 161 -26.54 6.80 12.39
N LEU A 162 -26.06 7.88 11.75
CA LEU A 162 -26.89 9.06 11.50
C LEU A 162 -28.04 8.76 10.53
N GLY A 163 -27.77 8.05 9.44
CA GLY A 163 -28.77 7.74 8.42
C GLY A 163 -29.94 6.93 8.97
N LYS A 164 -29.67 5.93 9.84
CA LYS A 164 -30.70 5.17 10.53
C LYS A 164 -31.52 6.05 11.48
N ALA A 165 -30.86 6.91 12.26
CA ALA A 165 -31.55 7.81 13.20
C ALA A 165 -32.48 8.80 12.49
N PHE A 166 -32.12 9.27 11.29
CA PHE A 166 -32.94 10.19 10.49
C PHE A 166 -33.92 9.50 9.52
N GLY A 167 -34.00 8.17 9.51
CA GLY A 167 -34.89 7.43 8.62
C GLY A 167 -34.52 7.54 7.13
N ILE A 168 -33.24 7.75 6.81
CA ILE A 168 -32.74 7.83 5.43
C ILE A 168 -32.76 6.43 4.80
N PRO A 169 -33.13 6.28 3.51
CA PRO A 169 -33.11 4.98 2.83
C PRO A 169 -31.73 4.30 2.87
N GLU A 170 -31.71 2.99 3.16
CA GLU A 170 -30.46 2.22 3.32
C GLU A 170 -29.53 2.29 2.09
N ASN A 171 -30.09 2.35 0.88
CA ASN A 171 -29.29 2.49 -0.33
C ASN A 171 -28.47 3.78 -0.34
N SER A 172 -29.07 4.90 0.07
CA SER A 172 -28.39 6.20 0.14
C SER A 172 -27.31 6.21 1.21
N ILE A 173 -27.53 5.52 2.34
CA ILE A 173 -26.55 5.35 3.42
C ILE A 173 -25.34 4.57 2.91
N ARG A 174 -25.57 3.43 2.25
CA ARG A 174 -24.51 2.52 1.78
C ARG A 174 -23.58 3.17 0.76
N THR A 175 -24.11 3.93 -0.18
CA THR A 175 -23.32 4.52 -1.27
C THR A 175 -22.79 5.93 -0.97
N TYR A 176 -23.05 6.46 0.22
CA TYR A 176 -22.74 7.85 0.55
C TYR A 176 -21.25 8.17 0.45
N ALA A 177 -20.39 7.38 1.11
CA ALA A 177 -18.96 7.65 1.15
C ALA A 177 -18.34 7.63 -0.25
N GLU A 178 -18.71 6.65 -1.07
CA GLU A 178 -18.29 6.56 -2.47
C GLU A 178 -18.82 7.73 -3.32
N ALA A 179 -20.04 8.21 -3.07
CA ALA A 179 -20.60 9.35 -3.77
C ALA A 179 -19.85 10.65 -3.43
N GLU A 180 -19.50 10.86 -2.16
CA GLU A 180 -18.70 12.01 -1.72
C GLU A 180 -17.29 11.99 -2.33
N ILE A 181 -16.63 10.83 -2.37
CA ILE A 181 -15.32 10.69 -3.01
C ILE A 181 -15.43 11.05 -4.50
N ARG A 182 -16.42 10.52 -5.22
CA ARG A 182 -16.62 10.78 -6.65
C ARG A 182 -16.99 12.23 -6.97
N ALA A 183 -17.63 12.94 -6.04
CA ALA A 183 -17.96 14.36 -6.17
C ALA A 183 -16.81 15.29 -5.74
N GLY A 184 -15.74 14.74 -5.16
CA GLY A 184 -14.59 15.50 -4.65
C GLY A 184 -13.53 15.81 -5.69
N VAL A 185 -12.73 16.85 -5.42
CA VAL A 185 -11.57 17.23 -6.25
C VAL A 185 -10.57 16.06 -6.37
N VAL A 186 -10.44 15.23 -5.32
CA VAL A 186 -9.58 14.03 -5.31
C VAL A 186 -9.84 13.10 -6.49
N PHE A 187 -11.11 12.93 -6.87
CA PHE A 187 -11.48 12.07 -7.98
C PHE A 187 -11.00 12.63 -9.33
N GLN A 188 -11.10 13.94 -9.53
CA GLN A 188 -10.61 14.59 -10.74
C GLN A 188 -9.07 14.58 -10.81
N VAL A 189 -8.40 14.76 -9.67
CA VAL A 189 -6.93 14.66 -9.58
C VAL A 189 -6.48 13.24 -9.91
N SER A 190 -7.10 12.22 -9.32
CA SER A 190 -6.82 10.81 -9.62
C SER A 190 -7.02 10.49 -11.10
N LYS A 191 -8.15 10.89 -11.70
CA LYS A 191 -8.42 10.65 -13.13
C LYS A 191 -7.40 11.35 -14.04
N LEU A 192 -6.97 12.57 -13.70
CA LEU A 192 -5.91 13.28 -14.41
C LEU A 192 -4.54 12.59 -14.26
N CYS A 193 -4.19 12.10 -13.07
CA CYS A 193 -2.98 11.30 -12.84
C CYS A 193 -2.98 10.04 -13.71
N THR A 194 -4.09 9.28 -13.76
CA THR A 194 -4.20 8.08 -14.60
C THR A 194 -3.99 8.39 -16.08
N LEU A 195 -4.61 9.45 -16.60
CA LEU A 195 -4.43 9.88 -17.98
C LEU A 195 -2.97 10.24 -18.27
N LEU A 196 -2.34 11.02 -17.39
CA LEU A 196 -0.94 11.44 -17.57
C LEU A 196 0.04 10.28 -17.43
N LEU A 197 -0.17 9.36 -16.49
CA LEU A 197 0.65 8.15 -16.34
C LEU A 197 0.60 7.29 -17.59
N LYS A 198 -0.59 7.10 -18.17
CA LYS A 198 -0.74 6.39 -19.45
C LYS A 198 0.04 7.08 -20.56
N ALA A 199 -0.06 8.40 -20.66
CA ALA A 199 0.68 9.18 -21.65
C ALA A 199 2.21 9.06 -21.45
N VAL A 200 2.71 9.21 -20.22
CA VAL A 200 4.14 9.14 -19.94
C VAL A 200 4.71 7.76 -20.29
N ARG A 201 4.01 6.68 -19.92
CA ARG A 201 4.43 5.31 -20.23
C ARG A 201 4.61 5.11 -21.74
N SER A 202 3.67 5.62 -22.54
CA SER A 202 3.81 5.63 -24.00
C SER A 202 5.01 6.46 -24.45
N THR A 203 5.26 7.64 -23.86
CA THR A 203 6.41 8.48 -24.28
C THR A 203 7.77 7.81 -24.05
N ILE A 204 7.92 7.06 -22.95
CA ILE A 204 9.17 6.37 -22.60
C ILE A 204 9.22 4.92 -23.10
N ASN A 205 8.25 4.49 -23.91
CA ASN A 205 8.09 3.10 -24.37
C ASN A 205 8.08 2.06 -23.23
N SER A 206 7.60 2.45 -22.04
CA SER A 206 7.43 1.53 -20.93
C SER A 206 6.12 0.76 -21.10
N GLN A 207 6.21 -0.57 -21.08
CA GLN A 207 5.06 -1.47 -21.19
C GLN A 207 4.24 -1.57 -19.89
N GLY A 208 4.51 -0.72 -18.88
CA GLY A 208 3.82 -0.74 -17.58
C GLY A 208 4.23 -1.90 -16.67
N TRP A 209 5.32 -2.59 -17.03
CA TRP A 209 5.90 -3.70 -16.29
C TRP A 209 7.21 -3.30 -15.65
N ASP A 210 7.44 -3.75 -14.42
CA ASP A 210 8.78 -3.80 -13.83
C ASP A 210 9.11 -5.24 -13.43
N VAL A 211 10.29 -5.70 -13.86
CA VAL A 211 10.72 -7.09 -13.72
C VAL A 211 11.69 -7.18 -12.55
N LEU A 212 11.19 -7.68 -11.42
CA LEU A 212 11.99 -7.89 -10.21
C LEU A 212 12.86 -9.13 -10.31
N VAL A 213 12.27 -10.21 -10.84
CA VAL A 213 12.92 -11.51 -11.06
C VAL A 213 12.54 -12.01 -12.47
N PRO A 214 13.48 -11.98 -13.44
CA PRO A 214 13.22 -12.48 -14.78
C PRO A 214 13.16 -14.01 -14.80
N GLY A 215 12.44 -14.57 -15.78
CA GLY A 215 12.31 -16.01 -16.00
C GLY A 215 11.02 -16.37 -16.72
N ALA A 216 10.79 -17.66 -16.90
CA ALA A 216 9.56 -18.21 -17.46
C ALA A 216 8.88 -19.12 -16.44
N ALA A 217 7.59 -18.92 -16.23
CA ALA A 217 6.77 -19.70 -15.31
C ALA A 217 5.44 -20.07 -15.96
N GLY A 218 4.99 -21.31 -15.77
CA GLY A 218 3.66 -21.77 -16.18
C GLY A 218 2.85 -22.16 -14.96
N GLY A 219 1.59 -21.74 -14.89
CA GLY A 219 0.73 -22.08 -13.77
C GLY A 219 -0.69 -21.56 -13.89
N THR A 220 -1.57 -22.03 -13.02
CA THR A 220 -2.94 -21.50 -12.94
C THR A 220 -2.92 -20.11 -12.31
N LEU A 221 -3.52 -19.13 -12.98
CA LEU A 221 -3.59 -17.75 -12.49
C LEU A 221 -4.64 -17.64 -11.38
N VAL A 222 -4.22 -17.23 -10.18
CA VAL A 222 -5.10 -17.06 -9.02
C VAL A 222 -4.98 -15.63 -8.50
N GLN A 223 -6.11 -14.94 -8.35
CA GLN A 223 -6.15 -13.60 -7.77
C GLN A 223 -6.26 -13.67 -6.24
N VAL A 224 -5.38 -12.93 -5.56
CA VAL A 224 -5.40 -12.77 -4.10
C VAL A 224 -5.25 -11.29 -3.73
N GLU A 225 -5.77 -10.91 -2.56
CA GLU A 225 -5.63 -9.52 -2.07
C GLU A 225 -4.19 -9.25 -1.60
N THR A 226 -3.65 -10.12 -0.75
CA THR A 226 -2.29 -10.05 -0.19
C THR A 226 -1.65 -11.44 -0.08
N ILE A 227 -0.32 -11.51 0.01
CA ILE A 227 0.44 -12.77 0.15
C ILE A 227 0.44 -13.22 1.62
N ALA A 228 -0.71 -13.72 2.09
CA ALA A 228 -0.87 -14.19 3.46
C ALA A 228 -1.05 -15.73 3.54
N PRO A 229 -0.67 -16.38 4.66
CA PRO A 229 -0.96 -17.79 4.88
C PRO A 229 -2.47 -18.06 4.79
N GLY A 230 -2.87 -19.04 3.96
CA GLY A 230 -4.28 -19.41 3.77
C GLY A 230 -5.05 -18.57 2.72
N SER A 231 -4.38 -17.67 2.00
CA SER A 231 -4.95 -16.89 0.88
C SER A 231 -5.31 -17.74 -0.34
N ILE A 232 -4.73 -18.95 -0.47
CA ILE A 232 -5.00 -19.89 -1.55
C ILE A 232 -6.01 -20.96 -1.07
N SER A 233 -7.10 -21.14 -1.82
CA SER A 233 -8.02 -22.27 -1.59
C SER A 233 -7.29 -23.59 -1.82
N SER A 234 -7.34 -24.52 -0.86
CA SER A 234 -6.66 -25.82 -0.83
C SER A 234 -7.02 -26.81 -1.97
N SER A 235 -7.75 -26.36 -2.99
CA SER A 235 -8.30 -27.17 -4.09
C SER A 235 -7.50 -27.10 -5.41
N VAL A 236 -6.44 -26.29 -5.50
CA VAL A 236 -5.67 -26.16 -6.76
C VAL A 236 -4.38 -26.95 -6.67
N ASP A 237 -4.33 -28.07 -7.41
CA ASP A 237 -3.14 -28.91 -7.55
C ASP A 237 -2.31 -28.43 -8.76
N GLY A 238 -0.98 -28.40 -8.63
CA GLY A 238 -0.05 -27.92 -9.66
C GLY A 238 0.53 -26.51 -9.45
N PRO A 239 1.34 -26.01 -10.40
CA PRO A 239 2.03 -24.73 -10.29
C PRO A 239 1.05 -23.55 -10.41
N LEU A 240 1.29 -22.49 -9.64
CA LEU A 240 0.43 -21.32 -9.53
C LEU A 240 1.15 -20.04 -9.95
N ILE A 241 0.42 -19.16 -10.62
CA ILE A 241 0.83 -17.77 -10.81
C ILE A 241 -0.12 -16.90 -9.98
N LEU A 242 0.42 -16.16 -9.03
CA LEU A 242 -0.39 -15.29 -8.16
C LEU A 242 -0.51 -13.91 -8.78
N MET A 243 -1.75 -13.44 -8.93
CA MET A 243 -2.04 -12.03 -9.18
C MET A 243 -2.40 -11.37 -7.85
N VAL A 244 -1.51 -10.54 -7.34
CA VAL A 244 -1.59 -9.97 -5.99
C VAL A 244 -1.90 -8.49 -6.09
N LYS A 245 -2.92 -8.01 -5.39
CA LYS A 245 -3.28 -6.58 -5.43
C LYS A 245 -2.33 -5.72 -4.60
N ARG A 246 -2.00 -6.14 -3.39
CA ARG A 246 -1.18 -5.38 -2.43
C ARG A 246 -0.11 -6.23 -1.81
N ALA A 247 1.05 -5.61 -1.55
CA ALA A 247 2.13 -6.22 -0.78
C ALA A 247 2.75 -5.18 0.16
N ASP A 248 2.91 -5.57 1.42
CA ASP A 248 3.57 -4.79 2.46
C ASP A 248 5.11 -4.91 2.38
N GLY A 249 5.61 -5.91 1.66
CA GLY A 249 7.04 -6.14 1.40
C GLY A 249 7.71 -7.05 2.43
N ASP A 250 7.04 -7.36 3.55
CA ASP A 250 7.51 -8.27 4.60
C ASP A 250 7.00 -9.71 4.43
N GLU A 251 6.22 -9.98 3.38
CA GLU A 251 5.66 -11.31 3.12
C GLU A 251 6.73 -12.32 2.68
N GLU A 252 6.42 -13.59 2.89
CA GLU A 252 7.18 -14.71 2.33
C GLU A 252 6.44 -15.23 1.09
N VAL A 253 7.11 -15.27 -0.06
CA VAL A 253 6.49 -15.69 -1.34
C VAL A 253 5.89 -17.09 -1.21
N THR A 254 6.53 -17.99 -0.47
CA THR A 254 6.07 -19.35 -0.20
C THR A 254 5.02 -19.48 0.90
N ALA A 255 4.68 -18.41 1.64
CA ALA A 255 3.66 -18.46 2.69
C ALA A 255 2.25 -18.69 2.15
N ALA A 256 1.97 -18.25 0.93
CA ALA A 256 0.69 -18.49 0.27
C ALA A 256 0.55 -19.95 -0.20
N GLY A 257 1.65 -20.66 -0.52
CA GLY A 257 1.64 -22.09 -0.88
C GLY A 257 2.97 -22.58 -1.47
N LYS A 258 3.22 -23.90 -1.42
CA LYS A 258 4.49 -24.51 -1.88
C LYS A 258 4.68 -24.54 -3.41
N ASN A 259 3.64 -24.25 -4.19
CA ASN A 259 3.64 -24.43 -5.66
C ASN A 259 3.63 -23.10 -6.44
N ILE A 260 4.08 -22.00 -5.85
CA ILE A 260 4.06 -20.69 -6.52
C ILE A 260 5.24 -20.62 -7.50
N ALA A 261 4.91 -20.60 -8.80
CA ALA A 261 5.87 -20.51 -9.88
C ALA A 261 6.12 -19.05 -10.31
N GLY A 262 5.15 -18.16 -10.11
CA GLY A 262 5.30 -16.74 -10.41
C GLY A 262 4.35 -15.83 -9.64
N VAL A 263 4.71 -14.54 -9.58
CA VAL A 263 3.92 -13.47 -8.94
C VAL A 263 3.82 -12.29 -9.89
N VAL A 264 2.59 -11.81 -10.08
CA VAL A 264 2.22 -10.57 -10.74
C VAL A 264 1.63 -9.65 -9.69
N LEU A 265 2.41 -8.67 -9.21
CA LEU A 265 1.96 -7.70 -8.22
C LEU A 265 1.39 -6.46 -8.92
N LEU A 266 0.19 -6.04 -8.54
CA LEU A 266 -0.51 -4.89 -9.12
C LEU A 266 -0.10 -3.55 -8.50
N GLN A 267 1.05 -3.55 -7.81
CA GLN A 267 1.61 -2.44 -7.07
C GLN A 267 3.13 -2.34 -7.37
N GLU A 268 3.65 -1.12 -7.42
CA GLU A 268 5.08 -0.88 -7.52
C GLU A 268 5.78 -1.39 -6.25
N LEU A 269 6.88 -2.12 -6.44
CA LEU A 269 7.65 -2.67 -5.33
C LEU A 269 9.14 -2.43 -5.58
N PRO A 270 9.88 -1.80 -4.64
CA PRO A 270 11.32 -1.60 -4.81
C PRO A 270 12.07 -2.90 -5.02
N HIS A 271 13.09 -2.88 -5.88
CA HIS A 271 13.93 -4.05 -6.21
C HIS A 271 14.66 -4.65 -5.01
N LEU A 272 14.91 -3.84 -3.98
CA LEU A 272 15.57 -4.25 -2.74
C LEU A 272 14.60 -4.47 -1.57
N SER A 273 13.29 -4.45 -1.85
CA SER A 273 12.29 -4.87 -0.87
C SER A 273 12.60 -6.28 -0.38
N HIS A 274 12.25 -6.57 0.87
CA HIS A 274 12.47 -7.89 1.44
C HIS A 274 11.77 -8.96 0.58
N LEU A 275 10.52 -8.71 0.15
CA LEU A 275 9.79 -9.56 -0.78
C LEU A 275 10.51 -9.77 -2.12
N GLY A 276 11.03 -8.71 -2.75
CA GLY A 276 11.79 -8.82 -4.01
C GLY A 276 13.09 -9.62 -3.86
N VAL A 277 13.82 -9.43 -2.74
CA VAL A 277 15.02 -10.21 -2.43
C VAL A 277 14.68 -11.68 -2.20
N ARG A 278 13.57 -11.98 -1.51
CA ARG A 278 13.09 -13.35 -1.28
C ARG A 278 12.72 -14.04 -2.58
N ALA A 279 11.96 -13.37 -3.44
CA ALA A 279 11.60 -13.89 -4.75
C ALA A 279 12.85 -14.28 -5.58
N ARG A 280 13.93 -13.49 -5.52
CA ARG A 280 15.21 -13.83 -6.17
C ARG A 280 15.86 -15.06 -5.55
N GLN A 281 15.91 -15.15 -4.22
CA GLN A 281 16.49 -16.28 -3.49
C GLN A 281 15.75 -17.59 -3.82
N GLU A 282 14.42 -17.50 -3.92
CA GLU A 282 13.53 -18.63 -4.20
C GLU A 282 13.36 -18.90 -5.70
N ARG A 283 13.92 -18.04 -6.57
CA ARG A 283 13.83 -18.09 -8.05
C ARG A 283 12.39 -18.12 -8.57
N VAL A 284 11.51 -17.40 -7.89
CA VAL A 284 10.12 -17.20 -8.33
C VAL A 284 10.10 -16.03 -9.30
N VAL A 285 9.54 -16.24 -10.50
CA VAL A 285 9.39 -15.16 -11.48
C VAL A 285 8.48 -14.10 -10.88
N PHE A 286 8.96 -12.87 -10.78
CA PHE A 286 8.26 -11.80 -10.09
C PHE A 286 8.27 -10.56 -10.97
N VAL A 287 7.08 -10.11 -11.32
CA VAL A 287 6.85 -8.88 -12.07
C VAL A 287 5.83 -8.01 -11.34
N THR A 288 5.95 -6.70 -11.48
CA THR A 288 4.92 -5.76 -11.11
C THR A 288 4.25 -5.21 -12.36
N CYS A 289 2.95 -4.94 -12.29
CA CYS A 289 2.18 -4.32 -13.35
C CYS A 289 1.41 -3.13 -12.78
N GLU A 290 1.54 -1.98 -13.41
CA GLU A 290 0.86 -0.75 -12.97
C GLU A 290 -0.12 -0.19 -14.02
N ALA A 291 -0.29 -0.89 -15.14
CA ALA A 291 -1.09 -0.43 -16.26
C ALA A 291 -2.50 -1.05 -16.17
N ASP A 292 -3.50 -0.24 -15.77
CA ASP A 292 -4.87 -0.71 -15.53
C ASP A 292 -5.46 -1.52 -16.71
N ASP A 293 -5.16 -1.14 -17.95
CA ASP A 293 -5.59 -1.87 -19.15
C ASP A 293 -4.97 -3.27 -19.24
N MET A 294 -3.69 -3.40 -18.90
CA MET A 294 -3.02 -4.70 -18.81
C MET A 294 -3.56 -5.52 -17.64
N ILE A 295 -3.84 -4.88 -16.50
CA ILE A 295 -4.43 -5.53 -15.32
C ILE A 295 -5.80 -6.10 -15.68
N ASP A 296 -6.66 -5.33 -16.36
CA ASP A 296 -7.97 -5.78 -16.84
C ASP A 296 -7.85 -6.99 -17.79
N ASP A 297 -6.85 -6.99 -18.67
CA ASP A 297 -6.60 -8.09 -19.61
C ASP A 297 -6.13 -9.36 -18.90
N ILE A 298 -5.25 -9.23 -17.90
CA ILE A 298 -4.78 -10.35 -17.07
C ILE A 298 -5.92 -10.86 -16.18
N GLN A 299 -6.79 -9.98 -15.68
CA GLN A 299 -7.92 -10.36 -14.85
C GLN A 299 -8.91 -11.27 -15.60
N LYS A 300 -9.04 -11.13 -16.93
CA LYS A 300 -9.82 -12.04 -17.79
C LYS A 300 -9.20 -13.46 -17.92
N LEU A 301 -7.96 -13.63 -17.49
CA LEU A 301 -7.22 -14.90 -17.48
C LEU A 301 -7.27 -15.62 -16.12
N VAL A 302 -7.87 -15.01 -15.09
CA VAL A 302 -7.98 -15.62 -13.76
C VAL A 302 -8.71 -16.97 -13.85
N GLY A 303 -8.15 -17.99 -13.20
CA GLY A 303 -8.64 -19.37 -13.22
C GLY A 303 -8.16 -20.20 -14.42
N LYS A 304 -7.44 -19.62 -15.39
CA LYS A 304 -6.85 -20.35 -16.52
C LYS A 304 -5.38 -20.65 -16.26
N PHE A 305 -4.88 -21.68 -16.94
CA PHE A 305 -3.44 -21.95 -16.99
C PHE A 305 -2.77 -20.96 -17.95
N VAL A 306 -1.76 -20.25 -17.45
CA VAL A 306 -1.07 -19.18 -18.16
C VAL A 306 0.44 -19.41 -18.11
N ARG A 307 1.13 -18.91 -19.13
CA ARG A 307 2.58 -18.85 -19.17
C ARG A 307 3.01 -17.39 -19.07
N LEU A 308 3.79 -17.09 -18.05
CA LEU A 308 4.42 -15.81 -17.76
C LEU A 308 5.87 -15.87 -18.21
N GLU A 309 6.26 -15.03 -19.15
CA GLU A 309 7.64 -14.85 -19.58
C GLU A 309 8.07 -13.42 -19.27
N ALA A 310 9.05 -13.27 -18.39
CA ALA A 310 9.58 -11.99 -17.97
C ALA A 310 11.06 -11.88 -18.35
N SER A 311 11.41 -10.91 -19.19
CA SER A 311 12.77 -10.62 -19.60
C SER A 311 13.12 -9.15 -19.37
N SER A 312 14.38 -8.78 -19.61
CA SER A 312 14.80 -7.38 -19.63
C SER A 312 14.17 -6.55 -20.76
N THR A 313 13.53 -7.20 -21.75
CA THR A 313 12.92 -6.54 -22.91
C THR A 313 11.39 -6.43 -22.80
N GLY A 314 10.76 -7.12 -21.85
CA GLY A 314 9.32 -7.03 -21.61
C GLY A 314 8.75 -8.24 -20.90
N VAL A 315 7.45 -8.18 -20.63
CA VAL A 315 6.69 -9.26 -20.01
C VAL A 315 5.57 -9.69 -20.95
N GLN A 316 5.42 -11.01 -21.13
CA GLN A 316 4.32 -11.60 -21.90
C GLN A 316 3.56 -12.59 -21.02
N ILE A 317 2.24 -12.48 -21.00
CA ILE A 317 1.35 -13.42 -20.33
C ILE A 317 0.36 -13.93 -21.36
N PHE A 318 0.35 -15.23 -21.60
CA PHE A 318 -0.58 -15.84 -22.55
C PHE A 318 -1.18 -17.14 -22.00
N PRO A 319 -2.42 -17.48 -22.38
CA PRO A 319 -3.02 -18.77 -22.03
C PRO A 319 -2.20 -19.91 -22.62
N SER A 320 -1.97 -20.97 -21.84
CA SER A 320 -1.35 -22.21 -22.33
C SER A 320 -2.12 -23.42 -21.81
N LEU A 321 -2.05 -24.55 -22.50
CA LEU A 321 -2.50 -25.81 -21.92
C LEU A 321 -1.42 -26.36 -20.99
N PRO A 322 -1.79 -27.02 -19.87
CA PRO A 322 -0.82 -27.73 -19.06
C PRO A 322 -0.17 -28.81 -19.93
N GLU A 323 1.13 -28.67 -20.22
CA GLU A 323 1.88 -29.71 -20.91
C GLU A 323 1.88 -30.95 -20.02
N SER A 324 1.30 -32.04 -20.53
CA SER A 324 1.51 -33.36 -19.95
C SER A 324 2.98 -33.71 -20.09
N HIS A 325 3.67 -33.97 -18.98
CA HIS A 325 5.02 -34.54 -18.97
C HIS A 325 5.06 -35.80 -19.85
N ASN A 326 5.53 -35.66 -21.09
CA ASN A 326 5.97 -36.78 -21.90
C ASN A 326 7.49 -36.74 -21.99
N THR A 327 8.08 -37.71 -21.30
CA THR A 327 9.45 -38.20 -21.50
C THR A 327 9.66 -38.51 -22.98
N GLY A 328 10.51 -37.72 -23.63
CA GLY A 328 10.91 -37.91 -25.03
C GLY A 328 12.35 -37.47 -25.21
N ARG A 329 13.26 -38.36 -24.83
CA ARG A 329 14.69 -38.29 -25.13
C ARG A 329 14.88 -38.48 -26.63
N GLU A 330 15.37 -37.46 -27.33
CA GLU A 330 16.07 -37.65 -28.60
C GLU A 330 17.53 -37.26 -28.42
N ASP A 331 18.34 -38.31 -28.24
CA ASP A 331 19.78 -38.30 -28.39
C ASP A 331 20.13 -38.07 -29.86
N LEU A 332 20.97 -37.08 -30.16
CA LEU A 332 21.85 -37.11 -31.33
C LEU A 332 23.29 -37.25 -30.85
N LEU A 333 23.78 -38.49 -30.99
CA LEU A 333 25.14 -38.96 -30.76
C LEU A 333 26.15 -38.33 -31.74
N GLY A 334 27.39 -38.17 -31.28
CA GLY A 334 28.54 -37.99 -32.16
C GLY A 334 29.89 -37.82 -31.45
N ASN A 335 30.42 -38.92 -30.88
CA ASN A 335 31.83 -39.38 -30.71
C ASN A 335 32.99 -38.35 -30.58
N GLY A 336 34.05 -38.51 -29.77
CA GLY A 336 34.68 -39.52 -28.91
C GLY A 336 35.84 -38.78 -28.17
N ALA A 337 36.60 -39.23 -27.19
CA ALA A 337 37.17 -40.52 -26.81
C ALA A 337 37.66 -40.43 -25.33
N SER A 338 37.77 -41.59 -24.67
CA SER A 338 38.08 -41.88 -23.26
C SER A 338 39.57 -41.65 -22.83
N PRO A 339 40.06 -42.16 -21.67
CA PRO A 339 39.71 -41.91 -20.25
C PRO A 339 40.97 -41.70 -19.35
N ALA A 340 40.82 -41.40 -18.04
CA ALA A 340 41.60 -42.03 -16.94
C ALA A 340 41.39 -41.38 -15.55
N GLY A 341 41.34 -42.24 -14.51
CA GLY A 341 41.64 -41.93 -13.10
C GLY A 341 40.41 -41.75 -12.20
N ALA A 342 39.87 -42.80 -11.55
CA ALA A 342 40.29 -43.31 -10.23
C ALA A 342 40.13 -42.26 -9.11
N SER A 343 39.52 -42.49 -7.96
CA SER A 343 38.94 -43.68 -7.32
C SER A 343 38.35 -43.23 -5.97
N GLY A 344 37.22 -43.81 -5.56
CA GLY A 344 37.05 -44.23 -4.16
C GLY A 344 35.79 -43.71 -3.44
N PRO A 345 35.21 -44.53 -2.54
CA PRO A 345 33.77 -44.64 -2.31
C PRO A 345 33.33 -44.20 -0.90
N TYR A 346 32.06 -43.79 -0.77
CA TYR A 346 31.38 -43.71 0.54
C TYR A 346 29.99 -44.34 0.40
N ASP A 347 29.84 -45.46 1.10
CA ASP A 347 28.60 -46.19 1.36
C ASP A 347 28.09 -45.80 2.77
N PRO A 348 26.94 -46.28 3.26
CA PRO A 348 25.69 -45.53 3.41
C PRO A 348 25.29 -45.46 4.91
N SER A 349 24.02 -45.13 5.17
CA SER A 349 23.22 -45.43 6.38
C SER A 349 22.74 -44.22 7.21
N LEU A 350 21.52 -43.78 6.86
CA LEU A 350 20.55 -43.16 7.76
C LEU A 350 19.65 -44.27 8.35
N PRO A 351 19.32 -44.25 9.65
CA PRO A 351 18.24 -45.08 10.19
C PRO A 351 16.85 -44.40 10.05
N PRO A 352 15.76 -45.18 10.15
CA PRO A 352 14.46 -44.86 9.58
C PRO A 352 13.42 -44.31 10.58
N THR A 353 12.49 -43.52 10.03
CA THR A 353 11.05 -43.38 10.33
C THR A 353 10.55 -43.27 11.79
N ARG A 354 9.85 -42.18 12.10
CA ARG A 354 8.72 -42.19 13.04
C ARG A 354 7.45 -41.61 12.39
N LYS A 355 6.34 -42.33 12.62
CA LYS A 355 4.99 -42.15 12.05
C LYS A 355 4.32 -40.84 12.52
N PRO A 356 3.38 -40.28 11.76
CA PRO A 356 2.61 -39.10 12.18
C PRO A 356 1.53 -39.49 13.19
N GLY A 357 1.56 -38.86 14.36
CA GLY A 357 0.55 -39.00 15.40
C GLY A 357 -0.35 -37.78 15.46
N LEU A 358 -1.65 -38.01 15.21
CA LEU A 358 -2.83 -37.41 15.82
C LEU A 358 -2.85 -35.88 16.03
N ILE A 359 -3.64 -35.21 15.20
CA ILE A 359 -4.08 -33.82 15.35
C ILE A 359 -4.77 -33.68 16.71
N LYS A 360 -4.24 -32.79 17.56
CA LYS A 360 -4.93 -32.32 18.75
C LYS A 360 -5.26 -30.85 18.56
N ASP A 361 -6.53 -30.58 18.28
CA ASP A 361 -7.11 -29.25 18.34
C ASP A 361 -6.91 -28.69 19.76
N THR A 362 -6.19 -27.58 19.87
CA THR A 362 -6.30 -26.68 21.02
C THR A 362 -6.24 -25.24 20.56
N SER A 363 -7.43 -24.72 20.24
CA SER A 363 -7.86 -23.36 20.56
C SER A 363 -7.58 -23.05 22.04
N SER A 364 -6.58 -22.22 22.30
CA SER A 364 -6.45 -21.35 23.49
C SER A 364 -5.13 -20.58 23.37
N GLY A 365 -5.19 -19.25 23.44
CA GLY A 365 -4.02 -18.37 23.39
C GLY A 365 -3.11 -18.55 24.61
N GLY A 366 -2.23 -19.55 24.55
CA GLY A 366 -1.14 -19.77 25.51
C GLY A 366 0.18 -19.24 24.97
N VAL A 367 0.94 -18.56 25.84
CA VAL A 367 2.34 -18.20 25.56
C VAL A 367 3.15 -19.49 25.43
N LEU A 368 3.65 -19.77 24.23
CA LEU A 368 4.51 -20.92 23.94
C LEU A 368 5.96 -20.62 24.34
N MET A 369 6.59 -21.55 25.04
CA MET A 369 8.02 -21.45 25.36
C MET A 369 8.84 -21.55 24.08
N LEU A 370 9.90 -20.75 23.95
CA LEU A 370 10.72 -20.68 22.71
C LEU A 370 11.30 -22.05 22.29
N ALA A 371 11.53 -22.96 23.23
CA ALA A 371 12.01 -24.32 22.95
C ALA A 371 10.97 -25.22 22.26
N GLU A 372 9.68 -24.85 22.36
CA GLU A 372 8.54 -25.58 21.78
C GLU A 372 8.02 -24.88 20.51
N ALA A 373 8.72 -23.84 20.04
CA ALA A 373 8.36 -23.12 18.84
C ALA A 373 8.61 -23.98 17.59
N GLU A 374 7.54 -24.44 16.96
CA GLU A 374 7.58 -25.14 15.67
C GLU A 374 7.17 -24.20 14.53
N THR A 375 7.57 -24.55 13.30
CA THR A 375 7.26 -23.74 12.10
C THR A 375 5.76 -23.57 11.89
N GLN A 376 4.96 -24.57 12.29
CA GLN A 376 3.50 -24.55 12.17
C GLN A 376 2.80 -23.71 13.24
N THR A 377 3.42 -23.52 14.41
CA THR A 377 2.80 -22.85 15.56
C THR A 377 3.28 -21.41 15.74
N SER A 378 4.50 -21.09 15.30
CA SER A 378 5.16 -19.80 15.63
C SER A 378 5.98 -19.19 14.49
N GLY A 379 5.96 -19.80 13.30
CA GLY A 379 6.67 -19.31 12.11
C GLY A 379 8.16 -19.70 12.06
N ALA A 380 8.77 -19.56 10.88
CA ALA A 380 10.10 -20.09 10.59
C ALA A 380 11.24 -19.44 11.41
N LYS A 381 11.14 -18.13 11.67
CA LYS A 381 12.12 -17.38 12.47
C LYS A 381 12.09 -17.81 13.94
N ALA A 382 10.90 -17.91 14.55
CA ALA A 382 10.78 -18.36 15.94
C ALA A 382 11.24 -19.82 16.10
N ALA A 383 10.91 -20.70 15.15
CA ALA A 383 11.37 -22.07 15.15
C ALA A 383 12.89 -22.20 14.98
N ALA A 384 13.51 -21.35 14.15
CA ALA A 384 14.97 -21.29 14.02
C ALA A 384 15.63 -20.82 15.34
N CYS A 385 15.07 -19.79 15.98
CA CYS A 385 15.52 -19.32 17.29
C CYS A 385 15.36 -20.40 18.38
N GLY A 386 14.26 -21.15 18.38
CA GLY A 386 14.04 -22.29 19.30
C GLY A 386 15.07 -23.41 19.11
N ARG A 387 15.41 -23.74 17.86
CA ARG A 387 16.48 -24.69 17.55
C ARG A 387 17.85 -24.19 18.03
N LEU A 388 18.17 -22.92 17.80
CA LEU A 388 19.42 -22.31 18.26
C LEU A 388 19.51 -22.27 19.78
N ALA A 389 18.43 -21.92 20.48
CA ALA A 389 18.36 -21.93 21.93
C ALA A 389 18.56 -23.35 22.51
N SER A 390 17.96 -24.36 21.86
CA SER A 390 18.13 -25.77 22.25
C SER A 390 19.56 -26.25 22.03
N LEU A 391 20.19 -25.88 20.92
CA LEU A 391 21.60 -26.18 20.63
C LEU A 391 22.54 -25.47 21.60
N ALA A 392 22.27 -24.22 21.98
CA ALA A 392 23.05 -23.49 22.97
C ALA A 392 22.97 -24.16 24.36
N ALA A 393 21.76 -24.55 24.80
CA ALA A 393 21.58 -25.27 26.06
C ALA A 393 22.24 -26.66 26.05
N ALA A 394 22.26 -27.34 24.90
CA ALA A 394 23.00 -28.59 24.73
C ALA A 394 24.53 -28.38 24.77
N SER A 395 25.01 -27.28 24.19
CA SER A 395 26.43 -26.90 24.19
C SER A 395 26.95 -26.58 25.60
N ASP A 396 26.16 -25.91 26.44
CA ASP A 396 26.53 -25.66 27.85
C ASP A 396 26.70 -26.97 28.65
N LYS A 397 25.87 -27.98 28.37
CA LYS A 397 26.03 -29.32 28.98
C LYS A 397 27.32 -30.03 28.50
N VAL A 398 27.77 -29.77 27.27
CA VAL A 398 29.03 -30.31 26.73
C VAL A 398 30.24 -29.60 27.35
N LEU A 399 30.16 -28.29 27.56
CA LEU A 399 31.20 -27.51 28.24
C LEU A 399 31.35 -27.91 29.72
N GLN A 400 30.25 -28.12 30.44
CA GLN A 400 30.30 -28.62 31.82
C GLN A 400 30.81 -30.06 31.94
N LYS A 401 30.61 -30.90 30.90
CA LYS A 401 31.23 -32.24 30.85
C LYS A 401 32.74 -32.18 30.59
N LYS A 402 33.23 -31.20 29.82
CA LYS A 402 34.67 -30.98 29.61
C LYS A 402 35.37 -30.37 30.82
N SER A 403 34.71 -29.53 31.62
CA SER A 403 35.32 -28.89 32.79
C SER A 403 35.50 -29.82 34.00
N LYS A 404 34.88 -31.02 34.00
CA LYS A 404 35.14 -32.08 35.01
C LYS A 404 36.34 -32.98 34.68
N GLY A 405 37.05 -32.72 33.58
CA GLY A 405 38.15 -33.56 33.10
C GLY A 405 39.49 -32.85 32.94
N ASN A 406 39.67 -31.61 33.37
CA ASN A 406 40.97 -30.93 33.26
C ASN A 406 41.13 -29.84 34.33
N GLU A 407 41.72 -30.18 35.48
CA GLU A 407 42.29 -29.20 36.42
C GLU A 407 43.63 -28.72 35.87
N GLY A 408 43.77 -27.41 35.64
CA GLY A 408 45.04 -26.82 35.18
C GLY A 408 44.94 -25.36 34.74
N SER A 409 45.08 -24.45 35.71
CA SER A 409 45.50 -23.03 35.65
C SER A 409 45.39 -22.19 34.34
N GLY A 410 44.61 -21.10 34.41
CA GLY A 410 44.71 -19.92 33.51
C GLY A 410 43.76 -18.77 33.93
N PRO A 411 44.16 -17.48 33.87
CA PRO A 411 43.56 -16.37 34.65
C PRO A 411 42.32 -15.70 33.99
N PRO A 412 41.59 -14.81 34.72
CA PRO A 412 40.20 -14.48 34.41
C PRO A 412 40.03 -13.23 33.53
N ILE A 413 38.93 -13.16 32.78
CA ILE A 413 38.46 -11.95 32.08
C ILE A 413 36.97 -11.70 32.42
N PRO A 414 36.54 -10.44 32.66
CA PRO A 414 35.29 -10.15 33.37
C PRO A 414 34.13 -9.69 32.48
N ASN A 415 32.96 -9.66 33.14
CA ASN A 415 31.76 -8.83 32.93
C ASN A 415 30.50 -9.45 32.29
N ARG A 416 29.54 -9.69 33.20
CA ARG A 416 28.09 -9.86 33.03
C ARG A 416 27.43 -8.63 32.42
N LEU A 417 26.39 -8.85 31.61
CA LEU A 417 25.35 -7.86 31.32
C LEU A 417 24.09 -8.13 32.16
N GLY A 418 23.47 -7.06 32.65
CA GLY A 418 22.47 -7.04 33.71
C GLY A 418 21.03 -7.39 33.30
N THR A 419 20.31 -7.86 34.31
CA THR A 419 18.86 -8.07 34.37
C THR A 419 18.12 -6.74 34.57
N PHE A 420 17.06 -6.50 33.80
CA PHE A 420 16.06 -5.45 34.09
C PHE A 420 14.78 -6.09 34.65
N ASP A 421 14.38 -5.56 35.79
CA ASP A 421 13.25 -6.01 36.59
C ASP A 421 12.06 -5.04 36.50
N SER A 422 10.89 -5.63 36.69
CA SER A 422 9.51 -5.11 36.63
C SER A 422 9.16 -3.90 37.55
N LYS A 423 8.14 -3.09 37.16
CA LYS A 423 6.93 -2.76 37.98
C LYS A 423 6.03 -1.66 37.39
N SER A 424 4.72 -1.95 37.36
CA SER A 424 3.56 -1.03 37.30
C SER A 424 3.15 -0.54 38.70
N PRO A 425 2.20 0.42 38.83
CA PRO A 425 0.89 0.05 39.40
C PRO A 425 -0.36 0.82 38.91
N ILE A 426 -1.50 0.20 39.21
CA ILE A 426 -2.91 0.57 38.97
C ILE A 426 -3.47 1.41 40.15
N ASN A 427 -4.50 2.24 39.93
CA ASN A 427 -5.44 2.57 41.01
C ASN A 427 -6.89 2.84 40.52
N LEU A 428 -7.86 2.39 41.32
CA LEU A 428 -9.32 2.35 41.12
C LEU A 428 -10.03 3.34 42.06
N GLY A 429 -11.24 3.81 41.70
CA GLY A 429 -12.17 4.49 42.62
C GLY A 429 -13.62 4.54 42.12
N LEU A 430 -14.58 4.05 42.92
CA LEU A 430 -16.04 3.93 42.69
C LEU A 430 -16.83 4.95 43.56
N GLY A 431 -17.73 5.79 42.99
CA GLY A 431 -19.21 5.86 43.21
C GLY A 431 -19.73 7.00 44.16
N PRO A 432 -21.06 7.28 44.35
CA PRO A 432 -22.28 7.42 43.48
C PRO A 432 -23.22 8.66 43.91
N PRO A 433 -24.59 8.74 43.76
CA PRO A 433 -25.51 8.80 42.59
C PRO A 433 -26.66 9.90 42.60
N ILE A 434 -27.53 9.89 41.55
CA ILE A 434 -28.98 10.32 41.41
C ILE A 434 -29.35 11.70 40.78
N GLY A 435 -30.17 11.63 39.70
CA GLY A 435 -31.13 12.64 39.20
C GLY A 435 -31.59 12.37 37.74
N ASP A 436 -32.90 12.20 37.51
CA ASP A 436 -33.56 11.76 36.24
C ASP A 436 -33.20 12.54 34.95
N PRO A 437 -33.28 11.92 33.75
CA PRO A 437 -32.87 12.55 32.49
C PRO A 437 -33.99 13.32 31.79
N ASP A 438 -33.65 14.56 31.43
CA ASP A 438 -34.41 15.43 30.52
C ASP A 438 -34.06 15.09 29.05
N LEU A 439 -35.04 15.17 28.15
CA LEU A 439 -35.05 14.58 26.79
C LEU A 439 -34.13 15.31 25.76
N SER A 440 -33.10 16.01 26.23
CA SER A 440 -32.17 16.81 25.42
C SER A 440 -30.71 16.32 25.47
N ILE A 441 -30.45 15.19 26.16
CA ILE A 441 -29.11 14.60 26.31
C ILE A 441 -28.75 13.59 25.20
N GLU A 442 -29.73 13.11 24.42
CA GLU A 442 -29.50 12.05 23.42
C GLU A 442 -28.62 12.46 22.23
N VAL A 443 -28.52 13.77 21.94
CA VAL A 443 -27.62 14.29 20.89
C VAL A 443 -26.19 14.53 21.40
N ALA A 444 -26.00 14.69 22.72
CA ALA A 444 -24.68 14.86 23.33
C ALA A 444 -24.01 13.52 23.69
N GLY A 445 -24.80 12.45 23.90
CA GLY A 445 -24.31 11.11 24.20
C GLY A 445 -23.57 10.45 23.03
N VAL A 446 -24.02 10.69 21.79
CA VAL A 446 -23.37 10.13 20.59
C VAL A 446 -21.97 10.73 20.33
N LEU A 447 -21.71 11.93 20.84
CA LEU A 447 -20.42 12.62 20.67
C LEU A 447 -19.41 12.35 21.80
N ARG A 448 -19.84 11.74 22.92
CA ARG A 448 -18.96 11.45 24.06
C ARG A 448 -18.31 10.06 24.02
N GLY A 449 -18.71 9.23 23.06
CA GLY A 449 -18.01 7.99 22.68
C GLY A 449 -16.88 8.21 21.66
N ILE A 450 -16.64 9.46 21.24
CA ILE A 450 -15.51 9.81 20.38
C ILE A 450 -14.28 9.81 21.29
N GLY A 451 -13.59 8.67 21.34
CA GLY A 451 -12.22 8.59 21.82
C GLY A 451 -11.38 9.68 21.16
N SER A 452 -10.37 10.16 21.87
CA SER A 452 -9.37 11.13 21.40
C SER A 452 -9.14 11.01 19.89
N PRO A 453 -9.25 12.10 19.10
CA PRO A 453 -9.00 12.04 17.67
C PRO A 453 -7.62 11.42 17.44
N ASP A 454 -7.58 10.41 16.58
CA ASP A 454 -6.34 9.82 16.10
C ASP A 454 -5.45 10.95 15.56
N PRO A 455 -4.19 11.11 16.01
CA PRO A 455 -3.33 12.24 15.62
C PRO A 455 -2.99 12.29 14.11
N SER A 456 -3.46 11.31 13.33
CA SER A 456 -3.31 11.18 11.89
C SER A 456 -4.21 12.11 11.06
N PHE A 457 -5.27 12.70 11.63
CA PHE A 457 -6.20 13.56 10.89
C PHE A 457 -6.31 14.96 11.48
N SER A 458 -6.05 15.99 10.68
CA SER A 458 -6.27 17.37 11.08
C SER A 458 -7.74 17.61 11.44
N PHE A 459 -8.02 18.20 12.60
CA PHE A 459 -9.36 18.57 13.06
C PHE A 459 -10.14 19.40 12.02
N ASP A 460 -9.43 20.18 11.20
CA ASP A 460 -10.05 20.98 10.12
C ASP A 460 -10.60 20.11 8.99
N PHE A 461 -9.91 19.03 8.62
CA PHE A 461 -10.34 18.05 7.61
C PHE A 461 -11.64 17.35 8.02
N LEU A 462 -11.73 16.93 9.30
CA LEU A 462 -12.92 16.29 9.85
C LEU A 462 -14.11 17.27 10.03
N CYS A 463 -13.83 18.56 10.26
CA CYS A 463 -14.84 19.61 10.35
C CYS A 463 -15.37 20.04 8.97
N ARG A 464 -14.54 20.03 7.91
CA ARG A 464 -14.98 20.33 6.52
C ARG A 464 -15.98 19.33 6.00
N THR A 465 -15.66 18.05 6.16
CA THR A 465 -16.51 16.93 5.76
C THR A 465 -17.88 16.98 6.45
N LYS A 466 -17.95 17.38 7.73
CA LYS A 466 -19.22 17.60 8.44
C LYS A 466 -20.00 18.86 8.03
N MET A 467 -19.35 19.92 7.54
CA MET A 467 -20.03 21.17 7.12
C MET A 467 -20.68 21.07 5.73
N LYS A 468 -20.10 20.29 4.79
CA LYS A 468 -20.70 19.99 3.48
C LYS A 468 -22.11 19.38 3.61
N GLN A 469 -22.37 18.67 4.71
CA GLN A 469 -23.59 17.88 4.91
C GLN A 469 -24.86 18.65 5.28
N ASN A 470 -24.79 19.91 5.76
CA ASN A 470 -25.98 20.52 6.38
C ASN A 470 -26.29 21.96 6.01
N GLY A 471 -25.42 22.72 5.33
CA GLY A 471 -25.67 24.12 4.92
C GLY A 471 -26.05 25.11 6.05
N LYS A 472 -26.22 24.64 7.29
CA LYS A 472 -26.84 25.32 8.45
C LYS A 472 -26.35 24.79 9.81
N LEU A 473 -25.22 24.07 9.89
CA LEU A 473 -24.67 23.68 11.19
C LEU A 473 -24.02 24.90 11.87
N ARG A 474 -24.61 25.36 12.99
CA ARG A 474 -23.94 26.25 13.95
C ARG A 474 -22.89 25.43 14.70
N VAL A 475 -21.65 25.89 14.70
CA VAL A 475 -20.55 25.29 15.47
C VAL A 475 -20.86 25.44 16.96
N GLY A 476 -21.38 24.39 17.59
CA GLY A 476 -21.42 24.28 19.04
C GLY A 476 -20.04 23.87 19.55
N MET A 477 -19.36 24.76 20.27
CA MET A 477 -18.08 24.48 20.91
C MET A 477 -18.19 23.29 21.87
N ILE A 478 -17.31 22.31 21.71
CA ILE A 478 -17.04 21.31 22.74
C ILE A 478 -16.26 22.04 23.85
N LYS A 479 -16.88 22.18 25.03
CA LYS A 479 -16.19 22.59 26.26
C LYS A 479 -15.27 21.46 26.69
N GLU A 480 -13.97 21.60 26.49
CA GLU A 480 -13.01 20.94 27.39
C GLU A 480 -13.07 21.68 28.74
N LYS A 481 -13.68 21.03 29.74
CA LYS A 481 -13.42 21.39 31.13
C LYS A 481 -12.10 20.72 31.51
N ILE A 482 -11.09 21.55 31.81
CA ILE A 482 -9.91 21.17 32.59
C ILE A 482 -10.37 20.61 33.94
#